data_AF-A0A524B5N2-F1
#
_entry.id   AF-A0A524B5N2-F1
#
_cell.length_a   1.000
_cell.length_b   1.000
_cell.length_c   1.000
_cell.angle_alpha   90.00
_cell.angle_beta   90.00
_cell.angle_gamma   90.00
#
_symmetry.space_group_name_H-M   'P 1'
#
loop_
_entity.id
_entity.type
_entity.pdbx_description
1 polymer ?
#
loop_
_entity_poly.entity_id
_entity_poly.type
_entity_poly.pdbx_seq_one_letter_code
_entity_poly.pdbx_strand_id
1 'polypeptide(L)' 'MADCRDTIVQLYAYLDQMLDDDLRRDIDQHLGDCSDCQGRVEFEFSLKARIRSRAAAEPIPADLEQRLRDCLDLDLGDE' A
#
# COMPACT_ATOMS: atom_id res chain seq x y z
N MET A 1 1.39 -22.01 -3.61
CA MET A 1 1.05 -21.96 -2.17
C MET A 1 2.24 -21.34 -1.45
N ALA A 2 2.10 -20.08 -1.06
CA ALA A 2 3.15 -19.34 -0.37
C ALA A 2 3.37 -19.90 1.04
N ASP A 3 4.62 -19.90 1.50
CA ASP A 3 4.96 -20.21 2.88
C ASP A 3 5.12 -18.92 3.73
N CYS A 4 5.44 -19.08 5.01
CA CYS A 4 5.64 -17.94 5.90
C CYS A 4 6.80 -17.04 5.42
N ARG A 5 7.86 -17.63 4.86
CA ARG A 5 9.03 -16.88 4.41
C ARG A 5 8.68 -16.02 3.19
N ASP A 6 7.99 -16.60 2.22
CA ASP A 6 7.55 -15.90 1.01
C ASP A 6 6.59 -14.77 1.37
N THR A 7 5.65 -15.02 2.28
CA THR A 7 4.71 -14.01 2.79
C THR A 7 5.43 -12.83 3.44
N ILE A 8 6.47 -13.09 4.24
CA ILE A 8 7.26 -12.02 4.88
C ILE A 8 8.10 -11.25 3.87
N VAL A 9 8.70 -11.92 2.87
CA VAL A 9 9.47 -11.26 1.81
C VAL A 9 8.58 -10.33 0.99
N GLN A 10 7.36 -10.78 0.69
CA GLN A 10 6.41 -10.05 -0.15
C GLN A 10 5.49 -9.11 0.64
N LEU A 11 5.66 -9.02 1.95
CA LEU A 11 4.74 -8.33 2.86
C LEU A 11 4.47 -6.86 2.46
N TYR A 12 5.51 -6.10 2.15
CA TYR A 12 5.33 -4.70 1.78
C TYR A 12 4.69 -4.55 0.40
N ALA A 13 5.10 -5.36 -0.58
CA ALA A 13 4.47 -5.36 -1.90
C ALA A 13 2.99 -5.77 -1.82
N TYR A 14 2.65 -6.72 -0.94
CA TYR A 14 1.27 -7.10 -0.64
C TYR A 14 0.47 -5.91 -0.05
N LEU A 15 1.03 -5.23 0.95
CA LEU A 15 0.42 -4.06 1.60
C LEU A 15 0.23 -2.88 0.64
N ASP A 16 1.15 -2.68 -0.30
CA ASP A 16 1.12 -1.63 -1.30
C ASP A 16 0.34 -2.01 -2.58
N GLN A 17 -0.26 -3.21 -2.61
CA GLN A 17 -1.00 -3.74 -3.77
C GLN A 17 -0.15 -3.83 -5.05
N MET A 18 1.15 -4.10 -4.89
CA MET A 18 2.12 -4.19 -5.98
C MET A 18 2.48 -5.63 -6.37
N LEU A 19 1.67 -6.60 -5.95
CA LEU A 19 1.86 -8.01 -6.32
C LEU A 19 1.03 -8.36 -7.54
N ASP A 20 1.55 -9.27 -8.35
CA ASP A 20 0.79 -9.95 -9.40
C ASP A 20 -0.36 -10.76 -8.79
N ASP A 21 -1.45 -10.93 -9.53
CA ASP A 21 -2.70 -11.54 -9.06
C ASP A 21 -2.54 -12.97 -8.54
N ASP A 22 -1.63 -13.75 -9.13
CA ASP A 22 -1.37 -15.13 -8.71
C ASP A 22 -0.65 -15.18 -7.35
N LEU A 23 0.37 -14.33 -7.17
CA LEU A 23 1.13 -14.25 -5.93
C LEU A 23 0.29 -13.65 -4.80
N ARG A 24 -0.57 -12.67 -5.13
CA ARG A 24 -1.52 -12.12 -4.18
C ARG A 24 -2.48 -13.19 -3.64
N ARG A 25 -3.06 -14.01 -4.53
CA ARG A 25 -3.93 -15.13 -4.13
C ARG A 25 -3.22 -16.16 -3.26
N ASP A 26 -1.97 -16.48 -3.59
CA ASP A 26 -1.17 -17.42 -2.81
C ASP A 26 -0.89 -16.91 -1.38
N ILE A 27 -0.64 -15.60 -1.23
CA ILE A 27 -0.45 -14.96 0.08
C ILE A 27 -1.78 -14.84 0.82
N ASP A 28 -2.87 -14.47 0.15
CA ASP A 28 -4.21 -14.41 0.77
C ASP A 28 -4.61 -15.76 1.39
N GLN A 29 -4.36 -16.85 0.65
CA GLN A 29 -4.58 -18.21 1.16
C GLN A 29 -3.72 -18.48 2.40
N HIS A 30 -2.43 -18.15 2.34
CA HIS A 30 -1.52 -18.34 3.47
C HIS A 30 -1.96 -17.56 4.71
N LEU A 31 -2.39 -16.31 4.54
CA LEU A 31 -2.86 -15.46 5.63
C LEU A 31 -4.18 -15.98 6.25
N GLY A 32 -5.01 -16.66 5.47
CA GLY A 32 -6.20 -17.34 5.98
C GLY A 32 -5.87 -18.53 6.89
N ASP A 33 -4.73 -19.19 6.66
CA ASP A 33 -4.34 -20.42 7.36
C ASP A 33 -3.27 -20.21 8.44
N CYS A 34 -2.59 -19.05 8.48
CA CYS A 34 -1.47 -18.77 9.38
C CYS A 34 -1.68 -17.52 10.25
N SER A 35 -2.01 -17.73 11.53
CA SER A 35 -2.21 -16.65 12.51
C SER A 35 -0.97 -15.78 12.76
N ASP A 36 0.23 -16.36 12.68
CA ASP A 36 1.49 -15.64 12.92
C ASP A 36 1.77 -14.62 11.81
N CYS A 37 1.57 -15.04 10.55
CA CYS A 37 1.69 -14.14 9.40
C CYS A 37 0.58 -13.09 9.39
N GLN A 38 -0.65 -13.46 9.76
CA GLN A 38 -1.74 -12.50 9.91
C GLN A 38 -1.41 -11.41 10.93
N GLY A 39 -0.96 -11.79 12.14
CA GLY A 39 -0.59 -10.81 13.17
C GLY A 39 0.54 -9.88 12.73
N ARG A 40 1.48 -10.39 11.91
CA ARG A 40 2.56 -9.57 11.34
C ARG A 40 2.05 -8.57 10.30
N VAL A 41 1.15 -9.00 9.41
CA VAL A 41 0.49 -8.11 8.43
C VAL A 41 -0.30 -7.00 9.13
N GLU A 42 -1.10 -7.36 10.14
CA GLU A 42 -1.89 -6.40 10.91
C GLU A 42 -1.01 -5.36 11.61
N PHE A 43 0.10 -5.81 12.21
CA PHE A 43 1.09 -4.92 12.82
C PHE A 43 1.65 -3.93 11.79
N GLU A 44 2.19 -4.42 10.67
CA GLU A 44 2.80 -3.57 9.64
C GLU A 44 1.78 -2.59 9.03
N PHE A 45 0.55 -3.05 8.78
CA PHE A 45 -0.55 -2.20 8.31
C PHE A 45 -0.83 -1.06 9.29
N SER A 46 -0.96 -1.38 10.59
CA SER A 46 -1.21 -0.38 11.63
C SER A 46 -0.06 0.61 11.77
N LEU A 47 1.18 0.15 11.60
CA LEU A 47 2.38 0.97 11.66
C LEU A 47 2.43 1.95 10.48
N LYS A 48 2.23 1.47 9.25
CA LYS A 48 2.17 2.33 8.04
C LYS A 48 1.07 3.38 8.16
N ALA A 49 -0.11 3.00 8.66
CA ALA A 49 -1.20 3.94 8.90
C ALA A 49 -0.82 5.05 9.90
N ARG A 50 -0.13 4.70 11.00
CA ARG A 50 0.37 5.68 12.00
C ARG A 50 1.43 6.60 11.42
N ILE A 51 2.37 6.08 10.63
CA ILE A 51 3.40 6.88 9.96
C ILE A 51 2.73 7.88 9.01
N ARG A 52 1.82 7.40 8.15
CA ARG A 52 1.08 8.25 7.21
C ARG A 52 0.29 9.35 7.92
N SER A 53 -0.38 9.03 9.03
CA SER A 53 -1.11 10.02 9.82
C SER A 53 -0.22 11.12 10.37
N ARG A 54 1.03 10.83 10.73
CA ARG A 54 2.00 11.83 11.21
C ARG A 54 2.66 12.60 10.07
N ALA A 55 2.95 11.94 8.95
CA ALA A 55 3.53 12.55 7.76
C ALA A 55 2.56 13.51 7.05
N ALA A 56 1.25 13.29 7.17
CA ALA A 56 0.21 14.15 6.59
C ALA A 56 0.17 15.59 7.18
N ALA A 57 0.96 15.88 8.22
CA ALA A 57 1.11 17.22 8.77
C ALA A 57 1.97 18.15 7.88
N GLU A 58 2.64 17.61 6.85
CA GLU A 58 3.45 18.42 5.94
C GLU A 58 2.58 18.99 4.81
N PRO A 59 2.40 20.32 4.74
CA PRO A 59 1.57 20.93 3.71
C PRO A 59 2.21 20.73 2.34
N ILE A 60 1.41 20.26 1.38
CA ILE A 60 1.82 20.24 -0.03
C ILE A 60 1.99 21.68 -0.54
N PRO A 61 2.95 21.94 -1.46
CA PRO A 61 3.06 23.26 -2.08
C PRO A 61 1.75 23.64 -2.77
N ALA A 62 1.29 24.87 -2.58
CA ALA A 62 0.00 25.33 -3.13
C ALA A 62 -0.07 25.25 -4.67
N ASP A 63 1.10 25.33 -5.32
CA ASP A 63 1.25 25.26 -6.78
C ASP A 63 1.39 23.81 -7.32
N LEU A 64 1.49 22.81 -6.44
CA LEU A 64 1.70 21.42 -6.85
C LEU A 64 0.54 20.90 -7.70
N GLU A 65 -0.69 21.29 -7.38
CA GLU A 65 -1.88 20.90 -8.14
C GLU A 65 -1.82 21.44 -9.57
N GLN A 66 -1.53 22.73 -9.75
CA GLN A 66 -1.40 23.34 -11.06
C GLN A 66 -0.29 22.67 -11.88
N ARG A 67 0.87 22.43 -11.26
CA ARG A 67 2.00 21.74 -11.92
C ARG A 67 1.65 20.31 -12.35
N LEU A 68 0.81 19.60 -11.59
CA LEU A 68 0.33 18.28 -11.95
C LEU A 68 -0.66 18.33 -13.12
N ARG A 69 -1.59 19.30 -13.13
CA ARG A 69 -2.53 19.52 -14.24
C ARG A 69 -1.77 19.79 -15.54
N ASP A 70 -0.80 20.72 -15.50
CA ASP A 70 0.03 21.07 -16.65
C ASP A 70 0.87 19.88 -17.15
N CYS A 71 1.39 19.05 -16.23
CA CYS A 71 2.24 17.90 -16.59
C CYS A 71 1.44 16.72 -17.18
N LEU A 72 0.20 16.52 -16.71
CA LEU A 72 -0.63 15.37 -17.08
C LEU A 72 -1.62 15.70 -18.22
N ASP A 73 -1.61 16.94 -18.73
CA ASP A 73 -2.58 17.44 -19.71
C ASP A 73 -4.04 17.21 -19.26
N LEU A 74 -4.26 17.30 -17.94
CA LEU A 74 -5.56 17.08 -17.33
C LEU A 74 -6.33 18.39 -17.33
N ASP A 75 -7.15 18.59 -18.37
CA ASP A 75 -8.30 19.50 -18.32
C ASP A 75 -9.36 18.91 -17.37
N LEU A 76 -9.10 18.97 -16.06
CA LEU A 76 -10.14 18.82 -15.05
C LEU A 76 -10.96 20.11 -15.10
N GLY A 77 -11.88 20.17 -16.08
CA GLY A 77 -12.91 21.19 -16.13
C GLY A 77 -13.67 21.16 -14.81
N ASP A 78 -13.56 22.25 -14.05
CA ASP A 78 -14.41 22.50 -12.90
C ASP A 78 -15.85 22.72 -13.41
N GLU A 79 -16.65 21.64 -13.49
CA GLU A 79 -18.12 21.69 -13.56
C GLU A 79 -18.75 21.56 -12.16
#